data_AF-A0A1C6IQ30-F1
#
_entry.id   AF-A0A1C6IQ30-F1
#
_cell.length_a   1.000
_cell.length_b   1.000
_cell.length_c   1.000
_cell.angle_alpha   90.00
_cell.angle_beta   90.00
_cell.angle_gamma   90.00
#
_symmetry.space_group_name_H-M   'P 1'
#
loop_
_entity.id
_entity.type
_entity.pdbx_description
1 polymer ?
#
loop_
_entity_poly.entity_id
_entity_poly.type
_entity_poly.pdbx_seq_one_letter_code
_entity_poly.pdbx_strand_id
1 'polypeptide(L)'
;MELIENLLQLLVTFVGALLSGISYRTSRRQAFFLLLCFYGCFALGALYWTLYLLLFDTTPQVFYVSEFGWVASVIFLHILQATLSDTEERAFRCRRAWLAPMFGVPLLAFYCVFGDILSNLIWCGMMIWLSFCAIRGLAYAKTQMGASRNMRWFHIGVLCFVFAEYLLWTAGCFWPDTSPASPTFWCDMLLTLAILGLLPATRKAVEA
;
A
#
# COMPACT_ATOMS: atom_id res chain seq x y z
N MET A 1 -1.54 14.69 -17.65
CA MET A 1 -2.71 14.21 -16.90
C MET A 1 -2.22 13.26 -15.82
N GLU A 2 -1.44 12.26 -16.22
CA GLU A 2 -0.51 11.52 -15.37
C GLU A 2 0.29 12.41 -14.38
N LEU A 3 0.74 13.60 -14.81
CA LEU A 3 1.41 14.54 -13.91
C LEU A 3 0.52 15.02 -12.74
N ILE A 4 -0.76 15.28 -12.96
CA ILE A 4 -1.69 15.76 -11.92
C ILE A 4 -1.97 14.63 -10.92
N GLU A 5 -2.18 13.41 -11.41
CA GLU A 5 -2.35 12.20 -10.59
C GLU A 5 -1.14 11.99 -9.68
N ASN A 6 0.07 11.97 -10.27
CA ASN A 6 1.30 11.80 -9.54
C ASN A 6 1.59 12.94 -8.54
N LEU A 7 1.27 14.18 -8.89
CA LEU A 7 1.38 15.32 -7.96
C LEU A 7 0.40 15.19 -6.79
N LEU A 8 -0.82 14.71 -7.02
CA LEU A 8 -1.79 14.49 -5.95
C LEU A 8 -1.34 13.34 -5.03
N GLN A 9 -0.87 12.24 -5.60
CA GLN A 9 -0.33 11.11 -4.85
C GLN A 9 0.90 11.53 -4.02
N LEU A 10 1.80 12.33 -4.60
CA LEU A 10 2.93 12.93 -3.91
C LEU A 10 2.48 13.84 -2.77
N LEU A 11 1.47 14.70 -2.99
CA LEU A 11 0.94 15.59 -1.96
C LEU A 11 0.34 14.78 -0.80
N VAL A 12 -0.47 13.78 -1.09
CA VAL A 12 -1.13 12.93 -0.07
C VAL A 12 -0.09 12.18 0.76
N THR A 13 0.91 11.59 0.11
CA THR A 13 1.97 10.85 0.80
C THR A 13 2.87 11.78 1.60
N PHE A 14 3.19 12.97 1.10
CA PHE A 14 3.95 13.98 1.83
C PHE A 14 3.20 14.49 3.08
N VAL A 15 1.91 14.82 2.94
CA VAL A 15 1.06 15.22 4.08
C VAL A 15 0.93 14.06 5.07
N GLY A 16 0.75 12.83 4.58
CA GLY A 16 0.74 11.62 5.40
C GLY A 16 2.02 11.45 6.21
N ALA A 17 3.19 11.70 5.61
CA ALA A 17 4.48 11.68 6.27
C ALA A 17 4.55 12.75 7.37
N LEU A 18 4.20 14.00 7.07
CA LEU A 18 4.20 15.10 8.05
C LEU A 18 3.29 14.79 9.25
N LEU A 19 2.05 14.37 9.01
CA LEU A 19 1.09 14.06 10.07
C LEU A 19 1.53 12.83 10.90
N SER A 20 2.15 11.84 10.27
CA SER A 20 2.73 10.69 10.97
C SER A 20 3.92 11.09 11.82
N GLY A 21 4.78 11.98 11.31
CA GLY A 21 5.92 12.54 12.04
C GLY A 21 5.50 13.38 13.26
N ILE A 22 4.44 14.19 13.12
CA ILE A 22 3.84 14.92 14.25
C ILE A 22 3.30 13.93 15.28
N SER A 23 2.53 12.92 14.83
CA SER A 23 1.95 11.90 15.71
C SER A 23 3.02 11.10 16.44
N TYR A 24 4.15 10.82 15.79
CA TYR A 24 5.33 10.19 16.39
C TYR A 24 6.00 11.08 17.43
N ARG A 25 6.19 12.38 17.16
CA ARG A 25 6.76 13.30 18.14
C ARG A 25 5.91 13.43 19.40
N THR A 26 4.58 13.43 19.25
CA THR A 26 3.65 13.56 20.38
C THR A 26 3.56 12.30 21.21
N SER A 27 3.40 11.12 20.59
CA SER A 27 3.12 9.88 21.32
C SER A 27 4.34 8.97 21.53
N ARG A 28 5.43 9.19 20.77
CA ARG A 28 6.65 8.37 20.73
C ARG A 28 6.42 6.88 20.43
N ARG A 29 5.26 6.52 19.86
CA ARG A 29 4.93 5.13 19.50
C ARG A 29 5.61 4.72 18.21
N GLN A 30 6.25 3.54 18.20
CA GLN A 30 6.94 2.97 17.04
C GLN A 30 6.05 2.86 15.79
N ALA A 31 4.75 2.58 15.97
CA ALA A 31 3.80 2.50 14.87
C ALA A 31 3.75 3.77 13.99
N PHE A 32 3.78 4.96 14.61
CA PHE A 32 3.77 6.22 13.85
C PHE A 32 5.11 6.51 13.15
N PHE A 33 6.21 6.01 13.70
CA PHE A 33 7.51 6.07 13.02
C PHE A 33 7.52 5.18 11.77
N LEU A 34 7.04 3.94 11.88
CA LEU A 34 6.93 3.03 10.73
C LEU A 34 5.97 3.57 9.67
N LEU A 35 4.87 4.20 10.09
CA LEU A 35 3.93 4.85 9.18
C LEU A 35 4.56 6.08 8.48
N LEU A 36 5.36 6.87 9.21
CA LEU A 36 6.17 7.94 8.62
C LEU A 36 7.14 7.39 7.56
N CYS A 37 7.81 6.26 7.85
CA CYS A 37 8.71 5.62 6.89
C CYS A 37 7.96 5.10 5.65
N PHE A 38 6.78 4.49 5.83
CA PHE A 38 5.91 4.11 4.71
C PHE A 38 5.61 5.31 3.80
N TYR A 39 5.03 6.38 4.35
CA TYR A 39 4.68 7.55 3.56
C TYR A 39 5.90 8.25 2.96
N GLY A 40 7.00 8.33 3.71
CA GLY A 40 8.24 8.97 3.24
C GLY A 40 8.87 8.22 2.07
N CYS A 41 8.99 6.89 2.15
CA CYS A 41 9.52 6.07 1.06
C CYS A 41 8.59 6.11 -0.17
N PHE A 42 7.27 6.06 0.04
CA PHE A 42 6.31 6.17 -1.04
C PHE A 42 6.39 7.55 -1.73
N ALA A 43 6.44 8.63 -0.95
CA ALA A 43 6.57 9.99 -1.45
C ALA A 43 7.88 10.20 -2.22
N LEU A 44 8.99 9.62 -1.78
CA LEU A 44 10.26 9.69 -2.50
C LEU A 44 10.18 8.97 -3.85
N GLY A 45 9.52 7.81 -3.91
CA GLY A 45 9.28 7.11 -5.17
C GLY A 45 8.41 7.93 -6.14
N ALA A 46 7.31 8.48 -5.63
CA ALA A 46 6.41 9.34 -6.40
C ALA A 46 7.07 10.66 -6.84
N LEU A 47 7.92 11.25 -5.99
CA LEU A 47 8.67 12.47 -6.31
C LEU A 47 9.64 12.24 -7.46
N TYR A 48 10.40 11.15 -7.42
CA TYR A 48 11.32 10.79 -8.49
C TYR A 48 10.58 10.64 -9.82
N TRP A 49 9.46 9.89 -9.82
CA TRP A 49 8.62 9.70 -11.00
C TRP A 49 8.10 11.03 -11.55
N THR A 50 7.54 11.86 -10.66
CA THR A 50 6.98 13.17 -11.00
C THR A 50 8.02 14.11 -11.59
N LEU A 51 9.20 14.19 -10.98
CA LEU A 51 10.30 15.03 -11.47
C LEU A 51 10.81 14.54 -12.83
N TYR A 52 10.89 13.23 -13.03
CA TYR A 52 11.32 12.68 -14.30
C TYR A 52 10.35 13.06 -15.42
N LEU A 53 9.04 12.88 -15.20
CA LEU A 53 8.01 13.30 -16.15
C LEU A 53 8.07 14.80 -16.43
N LEU A 54 8.25 15.63 -15.39
CA LEU A 54 8.33 17.09 -15.54
C LEU A 54 9.55 17.55 -16.34
N LEU A 55 10.70 16.88 -16.16
CA LEU A 55 11.97 17.27 -16.76
C LEU A 55 12.17 16.72 -18.17
N PHE A 56 11.67 15.51 -18.45
CA PHE A 56 11.99 14.78 -19.67
C PHE A 56 10.79 14.45 -20.55
N ASP A 57 9.55 14.78 -20.12
CA ASP A 57 8.28 14.53 -20.83
C ASP A 57 8.15 13.10 -21.39
N THR A 58 8.85 12.15 -20.76
CA THR A 58 8.96 10.76 -21.15
C THR A 58 8.88 9.90 -19.90
N THR A 59 8.31 8.71 -20.03
CA THR A 59 8.30 7.72 -18.95
C THR A 59 9.72 7.18 -18.74
N PRO A 60 10.24 7.10 -17.51
CA PRO A 60 11.60 6.66 -17.26
C PRO A 60 11.84 5.24 -17.79
N GLN A 61 12.77 5.11 -18.76
CA GLN A 61 13.07 3.84 -19.43
C GLN A 61 13.91 2.85 -18.59
N VAL A 62 14.32 3.22 -17.37
CA VAL A 62 15.08 2.31 -16.49
C VAL A 62 14.67 2.53 -15.03
N PHE A 63 13.76 1.65 -14.60
CA PHE A 63 13.24 1.43 -13.25
C PHE A 63 14.33 0.99 -12.27
N TYR A 64 14.63 1.80 -11.26
CA TYR A 64 15.24 1.32 -10.01
C TYR A 64 14.87 2.25 -8.84
N VAL A 65 15.05 3.57 -8.99
CA VAL A 65 14.96 4.48 -7.85
C VAL A 65 13.53 4.63 -7.30
N SER A 66 12.53 4.81 -8.17
CA SER A 66 11.11 4.87 -7.75
C SER A 66 10.64 3.55 -7.16
N GLU A 67 10.95 2.44 -7.82
CA GLU A 67 10.64 1.09 -7.37
C GLU A 67 11.22 0.78 -6.00
N PHE A 68 12.48 1.14 -5.74
CA PHE A 68 13.08 0.96 -4.43
C PHE A 68 12.34 1.76 -3.36
N GLY A 69 11.89 2.98 -3.68
CA GLY A 69 11.06 3.78 -2.79
C GLY A 69 9.73 3.10 -2.46
N TRP A 70 9.03 2.62 -3.48
CA TRP A 70 7.75 1.93 -3.32
C TRP A 70 7.91 0.59 -2.60
N VAL A 71 8.90 -0.24 -2.96
CA VAL A 71 9.19 -1.52 -2.29
C VAL A 71 9.54 -1.28 -0.82
N ALA A 72 10.40 -0.30 -0.52
CA ALA A 72 10.72 0.06 0.86
C ALA A 72 9.47 0.49 1.65
N SER A 73 8.55 1.24 1.03
CA SER A 73 7.30 1.62 1.67
C SER A 73 6.49 0.38 2.10
N VAL A 74 6.31 -0.59 1.21
CA VAL A 74 5.54 -1.81 1.47
C VAL A 74 6.24 -2.68 2.53
N ILE A 75 7.57 -2.68 2.60
CA ILE A 75 8.33 -3.30 3.72
C ILE A 75 7.97 -2.63 5.04
N PHE A 76 8.00 -1.30 5.12
CA PHE A 76 7.62 -0.58 6.34
C PHE A 76 6.16 -0.82 6.72
N LEU A 77 5.26 -0.90 5.75
CA LEU A 77 3.85 -1.25 6.00
C LEU A 77 3.71 -2.68 6.55
N HIS A 78 4.51 -3.62 6.05
CA HIS A 78 4.53 -4.98 6.59
C HIS A 78 5.06 -5.03 8.02
N ILE A 79 6.15 -4.31 8.32
CA ILE A 79 6.69 -4.21 9.69
C ILE A 79 5.69 -3.52 10.62
N LEU A 80 5.01 -2.47 10.13
CA LEU A 80 3.93 -1.80 10.87
C LEU A 80 2.81 -2.77 11.20
N GLN A 81 2.37 -3.56 10.23
CA GLN A 81 1.37 -4.59 10.44
C GLN A 81 1.84 -5.61 11.49
N ALA A 82 3.09 -6.08 11.41
CA ALA A 82 3.63 -7.02 12.38
C ALA A 82 3.80 -6.43 13.80
N THR A 83 4.01 -5.11 13.90
CA THR A 83 4.15 -4.36 15.16
C THR A 83 2.79 -4.12 15.82
N LEU A 84 1.74 -3.92 15.03
CA LEU A 84 0.38 -3.73 15.54
C LEU A 84 -0.32 -5.06 15.85
N SER A 85 -0.01 -6.12 15.09
CA SER A 85 -0.61 -7.44 15.29
C SER A 85 -0.07 -8.12 16.54
N ASP A 86 -0.98 -8.62 17.37
CA ASP A 86 -0.63 -9.28 18.62
C ASP A 86 -0.15 -10.73 18.41
N THR A 87 0.44 -11.34 19.44
CA THR A 87 0.99 -12.71 19.32
C THR A 87 -0.12 -13.74 19.03
N GLU A 88 -1.29 -13.58 19.64
CA GLU A 88 -2.46 -14.43 19.38
C GLU A 88 -2.99 -14.26 17.95
N GLU A 89 -3.02 -13.02 17.43
CA GLU A 89 -3.41 -12.75 16.05
C GLU A 89 -2.47 -13.43 15.04
N ARG A 90 -1.17 -13.39 15.30
CA ARG A 90 -0.16 -14.03 14.43
C ARG A 90 -0.27 -15.55 14.46
N ALA A 91 -0.60 -16.14 15.61
CA ALA A 91 -0.82 -17.57 15.76
C ALA A 91 -2.20 -18.04 15.23
N PHE A 92 -3.13 -17.11 14.98
CA PHE A 92 -4.49 -17.42 14.57
C PHE A 92 -4.55 -18.14 13.22
N ARG A 93 -5.07 -19.37 13.22
CA ARG A 93 -5.24 -20.17 12.01
C ARG A 93 -6.49 -19.74 11.26
N CYS A 94 -6.31 -19.02 10.15
CA CYS A 94 -7.42 -18.54 9.33
C CYS A 94 -7.39 -19.20 7.94
N ARG A 95 -8.33 -20.13 7.67
CA ARG A 95 -8.48 -20.73 6.34
C ARG A 95 -8.78 -19.67 5.26
N ARG A 96 -9.45 -18.57 5.63
CA ARG A 96 -9.76 -17.46 4.70
C ARG A 96 -8.52 -16.69 4.26
N ALA A 97 -7.43 -16.70 5.03
CA ALA A 97 -6.19 -16.03 4.62
C ALA A 97 -5.60 -16.63 3.34
N TRP A 98 -5.88 -17.90 3.04
CA TRP A 98 -5.51 -18.56 1.78
C TRP A 98 -6.17 -17.97 0.53
N LEU A 99 -7.19 -17.11 0.68
CA LEU A 99 -7.70 -16.33 -0.45
C LEU A 99 -6.61 -15.42 -1.04
N ALA A 100 -5.69 -14.90 -0.22
CA ALA A 100 -4.61 -14.05 -0.70
C ALA A 100 -3.73 -14.72 -1.76
N PRO A 101 -3.09 -15.89 -1.49
CA PRO A 101 -2.34 -16.58 -2.53
C PRO A 101 -3.24 -17.16 -3.64
N MET A 102 -4.48 -17.56 -3.34
CA MET A 102 -5.42 -18.09 -4.34
C MET A 102 -5.69 -17.08 -5.47
N PHE A 103 -5.82 -15.79 -5.15
CA PHE A 103 -6.02 -14.73 -6.16
C PHE A 103 -4.69 -14.11 -6.61
N GLY A 104 -3.74 -13.92 -5.70
CA GLY A 104 -2.49 -13.23 -6.02
C GLY A 104 -1.52 -14.06 -6.86
N VAL A 105 -1.49 -15.40 -6.76
CA VAL A 105 -0.62 -16.24 -7.60
C VAL A 105 -1.06 -16.22 -9.07
N PRO A 106 -2.35 -16.35 -9.42
CA PRO A 106 -2.83 -16.13 -10.79
C PRO A 106 -2.51 -14.72 -11.31
N LEU A 107 -2.68 -13.68 -10.49
CA LEU A 107 -2.34 -12.30 -10.87
C LEU A 107 -0.84 -12.13 -11.12
N LEU A 108 0.01 -12.73 -10.27
CA LEU A 108 1.46 -12.77 -10.50
C LEU A 108 1.79 -13.43 -11.85
N ALA A 109 1.22 -14.60 -12.12
CA ALA A 109 1.43 -15.28 -13.40
C ALA A 109 0.98 -14.41 -14.58
N PHE A 110 -0.14 -13.70 -14.44
CA PHE A 110 -0.63 -12.74 -15.43
C PHE A 110 0.37 -11.59 -15.65
N TYR A 111 0.82 -10.89 -14.60
CA TYR A 111 1.73 -9.75 -14.76
C TYR A 111 3.11 -10.13 -15.29
N CYS A 112 3.61 -11.34 -14.98
CA CYS A 112 4.84 -11.87 -15.57
C CYS A 112 4.76 -12.07 -17.09
N VAL A 113 3.56 -12.11 -17.70
CA VAL A 113 3.41 -12.14 -19.16
C VAL A 113 3.60 -10.75 -19.77
N PHE A 114 3.27 -9.68 -19.03
CA PHE A 114 3.30 -8.31 -19.53
C PHE A 114 4.58 -7.53 -19.19
N GLY A 115 5.32 -7.93 -18.14
CA GLY A 115 6.46 -7.15 -17.63
C GLY A 115 7.62 -7.99 -17.09
N ASP A 116 8.55 -7.31 -16.40
CA ASP A 116 9.73 -7.95 -15.82
C ASP A 116 9.36 -8.97 -14.74
N ILE A 117 9.95 -10.17 -14.82
CA ILE A 117 9.61 -11.29 -13.94
C ILE A 117 10.04 -11.00 -12.50
N LEU A 118 11.22 -10.41 -12.30
CA LEU A 118 11.78 -10.22 -10.96
C LEU A 118 10.99 -9.16 -10.18
N SER A 119 10.73 -8.01 -10.80
CA SER A 119 9.95 -6.93 -10.20
C SER A 119 8.54 -7.40 -9.83
N ASN A 120 7.85 -8.08 -10.76
CA ASN A 120 6.51 -8.61 -10.52
C ASN A 120 6.49 -9.66 -9.40
N LEU A 121 7.50 -10.53 -9.34
CA LEU A 121 7.62 -11.53 -8.28
C LEU A 121 7.76 -10.89 -6.90
N ILE A 122 8.61 -9.86 -6.79
CA ILE A 122 8.80 -9.12 -5.53
C ILE A 122 7.51 -8.39 -5.16
N TRP A 123 6.97 -7.57 -6.07
CA TRP A 123 5.81 -6.73 -5.80
C TRP A 123 4.57 -7.57 -5.44
N CYS A 124 4.21 -8.53 -6.29
CA CYS A 124 3.06 -9.40 -6.02
C CYS A 124 3.28 -10.29 -4.80
N GLY A 125 4.50 -10.78 -4.58
CA GLY A 125 4.83 -11.56 -3.38
C GLY A 125 4.56 -10.78 -2.10
N MET A 126 4.95 -9.51 -2.05
CA MET A 126 4.68 -8.62 -0.93
C MET A 126 3.18 -8.33 -0.77
N MET A 127 2.46 -8.07 -1.86
CA MET A 127 1.01 -7.84 -1.84
C MET A 127 0.22 -9.07 -1.36
N ILE A 128 0.60 -10.28 -1.79
CA ILE A 128 0.04 -11.54 -1.30
C ILE A 128 0.26 -11.66 0.20
N TRP A 129 1.48 -11.38 0.68
CA TRP A 129 1.82 -11.53 2.09
C TRP A 129 1.09 -10.52 2.99
N LEU A 130 1.02 -9.25 2.57
CA LEU A 130 0.22 -8.23 3.24
C LEU A 130 -1.25 -8.63 3.31
N SER A 131 -1.82 -9.08 2.19
CA SER A 131 -3.20 -9.54 2.10
C SER A 131 -3.45 -10.74 3.01
N PHE A 132 -2.55 -11.72 3.04
CA PHE A 132 -2.65 -12.89 3.90
C PHE A 132 -2.71 -12.48 5.37
N CYS A 133 -1.77 -11.62 5.80
CA CYS A 133 -1.72 -11.11 7.16
C CYS A 133 -2.97 -10.28 7.50
N ALA A 134 -3.46 -9.47 6.57
CA ALA A 134 -4.60 -8.58 6.81
C ALA A 134 -5.93 -9.35 6.85
N ILE A 135 -6.13 -10.37 6.00
CA ILE A 135 -7.31 -11.24 6.06
C ILE A 135 -7.32 -12.05 7.36
N ARG A 136 -6.16 -12.56 7.80
CA ARG A 136 -6.02 -13.24 9.10
C ARG A 136 -6.38 -12.28 10.24
N GLY A 137 -5.75 -11.10 10.28
CA GLY A 137 -5.99 -10.10 11.31
C GLY A 137 -7.43 -9.61 11.34
N LEU A 138 -8.06 -9.44 10.17
CA LEU A 138 -9.48 -9.08 10.07
C LEU A 138 -10.40 -10.19 10.59
N ALA A 139 -10.06 -11.47 10.35
CA ALA A 139 -10.81 -12.59 10.89
C ALA A 139 -10.68 -12.67 12.42
N TYR A 140 -9.48 -12.42 12.95
CA TYR A 140 -9.22 -12.35 14.39
C TYR A 140 -9.92 -11.15 15.05
N ALA A 141 -9.83 -9.95 14.47
CA ALA A 141 -10.49 -8.76 15.00
C ALA A 141 -12.03 -8.89 15.07
N LYS A 142 -12.63 -9.81 14.30
CA LYS A 142 -14.07 -10.11 14.40
C LYS A 142 -14.45 -10.90 15.65
N THR A 143 -13.51 -11.61 16.28
CA THR A 143 -13.74 -12.32 17.56
C THR A 143 -13.52 -11.40 18.77
N GLN A 144 -12.92 -10.22 18.55
CA GLN A 144 -12.63 -9.25 19.61
C GLN A 144 -13.83 -8.33 19.91
N MET A 145 -13.87 -7.81 21.14
CA MET A 145 -14.87 -6.86 21.61
C MET A 145 -14.20 -5.56 22.08
N GLY A 146 -14.97 -4.48 22.20
CA GLY A 146 -14.48 -3.18 22.68
C GLY A 146 -13.43 -2.55 21.76
N ALA A 147 -12.42 -1.91 22.36
CA ALA A 147 -11.38 -1.15 21.66
C ALA A 147 -10.55 -2.06 20.73
N SER A 148 -10.24 -3.29 21.14
CA SER A 148 -9.42 -4.24 20.37
C SER A 148 -10.03 -4.61 19.01
N ARG A 149 -11.35 -4.45 18.84
CA ARG A 149 -12.03 -4.62 17.53
C ARG A 149 -11.64 -3.54 16.52
N ASN A 150 -11.12 -2.39 16.96
CA ASN A 150 -10.74 -1.29 16.08
C ASN A 150 -9.57 -1.63 15.15
N MET A 151 -8.76 -2.64 15.49
CA MET A 151 -7.72 -3.21 14.61
C MET A 151 -8.24 -3.61 13.23
N ARG A 152 -9.53 -3.97 13.12
CA ARG A 152 -10.17 -4.27 11.83
C ARG A 152 -10.01 -3.14 10.80
N TRP A 153 -10.01 -1.87 11.24
CA TRP A 153 -9.92 -0.72 10.34
C TRP A 153 -8.56 -0.65 9.68
N PHE A 154 -7.49 -0.97 10.42
CA PHE A 154 -6.15 -1.08 9.86
C PHE A 154 -6.05 -2.21 8.85
N HIS A 155 -6.54 -3.41 9.17
CA HIS A 155 -6.54 -4.52 8.21
C HIS A 155 -7.38 -4.25 6.97
N ILE A 156 -8.54 -3.59 7.11
CA ILE A 156 -9.34 -3.14 5.97
C ILE A 156 -8.56 -2.13 5.14
N GLY A 157 -7.90 -1.14 5.77
CA GLY A 157 -7.07 -0.16 5.07
C GLY A 157 -5.95 -0.81 4.25
N VAL A 158 -5.24 -1.79 4.83
CA VAL A 158 -4.20 -2.56 4.11
C VAL A 158 -4.82 -3.32 2.92
N LEU A 159 -5.98 -3.95 3.09
CA LEU A 159 -6.65 -4.65 1.98
C LEU A 159 -7.14 -3.69 0.89
N CYS A 160 -7.63 -2.50 1.25
CA CYS A 160 -8.00 -1.47 0.29
C CYS A 160 -6.78 -0.99 -0.51
N PHE A 161 -5.63 -0.81 0.15
CA PHE A 161 -4.37 -0.48 -0.52
C PHE A 161 -3.96 -1.57 -1.53
N VAL A 162 -3.88 -2.83 -1.09
CA VAL A 162 -3.49 -3.94 -1.99
C VAL A 162 -4.48 -4.12 -3.14
N PHE A 163 -5.77 -3.96 -2.88
CA PHE A 163 -6.80 -4.06 -3.91
C PHE A 163 -6.66 -2.94 -4.96
N ALA A 164 -6.44 -1.70 -4.51
CA ALA A 164 -6.25 -0.56 -5.40
C ALA A 164 -4.97 -0.71 -6.24
N GLU A 165 -3.88 -1.21 -5.65
CA GLU A 165 -2.64 -1.57 -6.36
C GLU A 165 -2.92 -2.58 -7.47
N TYR A 166 -3.57 -3.72 -7.17
CA TYR A 166 -3.88 -4.70 -8.21
C TYR A 166 -4.80 -4.15 -9.30
N LEU A 167 -5.77 -3.30 -8.96
CA LEU A 167 -6.61 -2.65 -9.96
C LEU A 167 -5.80 -1.72 -10.86
N LEU A 168 -4.92 -0.90 -10.29
CA LEU A 168 -4.07 0.02 -11.05
C LEU A 168 -3.15 -0.74 -12.00
N TRP A 169 -2.49 -1.79 -11.51
CA TRP A 169 -1.61 -2.63 -12.33
C TRP A 169 -2.38 -3.36 -13.44
N THR A 170 -3.55 -3.94 -13.12
CA THR A 170 -4.40 -4.60 -14.14
C THR A 170 -4.90 -3.60 -15.18
N ALA A 171 -5.38 -2.43 -14.76
CA ALA A 171 -5.85 -1.38 -15.67
C ALA A 171 -4.71 -0.90 -16.57
N GLY A 172 -3.51 -0.70 -16.02
CA GLY A 172 -2.31 -0.33 -16.77
C GLY A 172 -1.92 -1.31 -17.87
N CYS A 173 -2.18 -2.62 -17.69
CA CYS A 173 -1.94 -3.62 -18.75
C CYS A 173 -2.85 -3.47 -19.98
N PHE A 174 -4.08 -2.95 -19.80
CA PHE A 174 -5.09 -2.89 -20.86
C PHE A 174 -5.36 -1.46 -21.38
N TRP A 175 -5.20 -0.45 -20.52
CA TRP A 175 -5.49 0.96 -20.81
C TRP A 175 -4.31 1.83 -20.37
N PRO A 176 -3.26 1.92 -21.20
CA PRO A 176 -2.07 2.71 -20.87
C PRO A 176 -2.33 4.22 -20.85
N ASP A 177 -3.40 4.68 -21.50
CA ASP A 177 -3.75 6.11 -21.55
C ASP A 177 -4.18 6.62 -20.16
N THR A 178 -3.63 7.73 -19.70
CA THR A 178 -3.92 8.35 -18.40
C THR A 178 -4.94 9.49 -18.52
N SER A 179 -6.10 9.22 -19.12
CA SER A 179 -7.19 10.22 -19.21
C SER A 179 -8.30 9.99 -18.18
N PRO A 180 -9.14 10.98 -17.81
CA PRO A 180 -10.32 10.78 -16.98
C PRO A 180 -11.32 9.78 -17.56
N ALA A 181 -11.25 9.54 -18.88
CA ALA A 181 -12.03 8.52 -19.55
C ALA A 181 -11.39 7.12 -19.42
N SER A 182 -10.13 7.03 -18.99
CA SER A 182 -9.44 5.76 -18.79
C SER A 182 -9.67 5.19 -17.39
N PRO A 183 -9.78 3.86 -17.28
CA PRO A 183 -9.89 3.19 -15.97
C PRO A 183 -8.66 3.42 -15.07
N THR A 184 -7.49 3.60 -15.66
CA THR A 184 -6.20 3.75 -14.95
C THR A 184 -6.19 4.99 -14.06
N PHE A 185 -6.70 6.12 -14.55
CA PHE A 185 -6.88 7.35 -13.76
C PHE A 185 -7.66 7.10 -12.46
N TRP A 186 -8.80 6.40 -12.56
CA TRP A 186 -9.66 6.15 -11.41
C TRP A 186 -9.07 5.13 -10.44
N CYS A 187 -8.28 4.18 -10.94
CA CYS A 187 -7.54 3.24 -10.10
C CYS A 187 -6.44 3.95 -9.30
N ASP A 188 -5.74 4.91 -9.91
CA ASP A 188 -4.74 5.74 -9.22
C ASP A 188 -5.39 6.62 -8.13
N MET A 189 -6.53 7.23 -8.42
CA MET A 189 -7.30 7.97 -7.41
C MET A 189 -7.76 7.07 -6.27
N LEU A 190 -8.20 5.85 -6.56
CA LEU A 190 -8.56 4.88 -5.52
C LEU A 190 -7.35 4.52 -4.65
N LEU A 191 -6.17 4.32 -5.26
CA LEU A 191 -4.93 4.05 -4.56
C LEU A 191 -4.54 5.22 -3.65
N THR A 192 -4.58 6.44 -4.16
CA THR A 192 -4.32 7.66 -3.40
C THR A 192 -5.27 7.78 -2.19
N LEU A 193 -6.56 7.49 -2.36
CA LEU A 193 -7.53 7.48 -1.27
C LEU A 193 -7.27 6.35 -0.25
N ALA A 194 -6.87 5.17 -0.71
CA ALA A 194 -6.49 4.06 0.17
C ALA A 194 -5.26 4.41 1.02
N ILE A 195 -4.25 5.03 0.41
CA ILE A 195 -3.07 5.56 1.09
C ILE A 195 -3.47 6.59 2.15
N LEU A 196 -4.32 7.56 1.80
CA LEU A 196 -4.83 8.55 2.77
C LEU A 196 -5.55 7.91 3.97
N GLY A 197 -6.32 6.84 3.70
CA GLY A 197 -7.07 6.09 4.71
C GLY A 197 -6.19 5.34 5.73
N LEU A 198 -4.93 5.05 5.42
CA LEU A 198 -4.04 4.30 6.32
C LEU A 198 -3.69 5.09 7.59
N LEU A 199 -3.62 6.42 7.54
CA LEU A 199 -3.32 7.24 8.72
C LEU A 199 -4.41 7.15 9.80
N PRO A 200 -5.69 7.48 9.53
CA PRO A 200 -6.75 7.35 10.53
C PRO A 200 -6.97 5.89 10.93
N ALA A 201 -6.77 4.93 10.02
CA ALA A 201 -6.86 3.51 10.35
C ALA A 201 -5.78 3.07 11.34
N THR A 202 -4.54 3.51 11.15
CA THR A 202 -3.41 3.25 12.06
C THR A 202 -3.65 3.91 13.42
N ARG A 203 -4.18 5.14 13.47
CA ARG A 203 -4.53 5.80 14.73
C ARG A 203 -5.53 4.97 15.56
N LYS A 204 -6.60 4.49 14.92
CA LYS A 204 -7.59 3.61 15.58
C LYS A 204 -7.02 2.29 16.05
N ALA A 205 -6.07 1.71 15.30
CA ALA A 205 -5.37 0.50 15.68
C ALA A 205 -4.44 0.71 16.88
N VAL A 206 -3.76 1.85 16.93
CA VAL A 206 -2.87 2.22 18.04
C VAL A 206 -3.65 2.49 19.33
N GLU A 207 -4.90 2.91 19.25
CA GLU A 207 -5.82 3.12 20.38
C GLU A 207 -6.58 1.85 20.84
N ALA A 208 -6.44 0.74 20.12
CA ALA A 208 -7.16 -0.52 20.32
C ALA A 208 -6.58 -1.37 21.46
#